data_AF-A0A6N2C3G3-F1
#
_entry.id   AF-A0A6N2C3G3-F1
#
_cell.length_a   1.000
_cell.length_b   1.000
_cell.length_c   1.000
_cell.angle_alpha   90.00
_cell.angle_beta   90.00
_cell.angle_gamma   90.00
#
_symmetry.space_group_name_H-M   'P 1'
#
loop_
_entity.id
_entity.type
_entity.pdbx_description
1 polymer ?
#
loop_
_entity_poly.entity_id
_entity_poly.type
_entity_poly.pdbx_seq_one_letter_code
_entity_poly.pdbx_strand_id
1 'polypeptide(L)'
;MEKDNKNFRASMLKKRYANVILKSQQEILGKAFYGEKMKKKAKLCGKQLQEEKPKSQLERDRKASRIAIESIKRTVHFDDALQAEREFLSIIGATNIW
;
A
#
# COMPACT_ATOMS: atom_id res chain seq x y z
N MET A 1 0.42 4.19 20.31
CA MET A 1 -0.08 2.93 19.73
C MET A 1 -1.58 2.96 19.43
N GLU A 2 -2.49 3.03 20.41
CA GLU A 2 -3.95 2.93 20.11
C GLU A 2 -4.54 4.18 19.42
N LYS A 3 -4.05 5.36 19.79
CA LYS A 3 -4.48 6.65 19.22
C LYS A 3 -4.07 6.79 17.74
N ASP A 4 -2.90 6.25 17.40
CA ASP A 4 -2.33 6.27 16.04
C ASP A 4 -3.12 5.37 15.09
N ASN A 5 -3.61 4.22 15.58
CA ASN A 5 -4.47 3.31 14.83
C ASN A 5 -5.85 3.93 14.54
N LYS A 6 -6.44 4.64 15.51
CA LYS A 6 -7.71 5.37 15.33
C LYS A 6 -7.56 6.47 14.27
N ASN A 7 -6.46 7.22 14.30
CA ASN A 7 -6.16 8.26 13.31
C ASN A 7 -5.95 7.67 11.90
N PHE A 8 -5.23 6.55 11.80
CA PHE A 8 -5.03 5.85 10.53
C PHE A 8 -6.36 5.38 9.93
N ARG A 9 -7.22 4.76 10.75
CA ARG A 9 -8.55 4.30 10.34
C ARG A 9 -9.47 5.45 9.91
N ALA A 10 -9.45 6.56 10.65
CA ALA A 10 -10.21 7.76 10.29
C ALA A 10 -9.73 8.37 8.97
N SER A 11 -8.42 8.38 8.72
CA SER A 11 -7.86 8.84 7.44
C SER A 11 -8.33 7.94 6.29
N MET A 12 -8.27 6.62 6.45
CA MET A 12 -8.72 5.64 5.46
C MET A 12 -10.21 5.79 5.14
N LEU A 13 -11.06 6.02 6.14
CA LEU A 13 -12.48 6.32 5.92
C LEU A 13 -12.66 7.62 5.14
N LYS A 14 -12.01 8.72 5.55
CA LYS A 14 -12.08 10.00 4.82
C LYS A 14 -11.64 9.84 3.36
N LYS A 15 -10.60 9.05 3.11
CA LYS A 15 -10.11 8.72 1.76
C LYS A 15 -11.17 7.96 0.95
N ARG A 16 -11.76 6.89 1.50
CA ARG A 16 -12.80 6.07 0.82
C ARG A 16 -14.06 6.86 0.46
N TYR A 17 -14.50 7.73 1.36
CA TYR A 17 -15.71 8.52 1.19
C TYR A 17 -15.46 9.90 0.57
N ALA A 18 -14.23 10.22 0.14
CA ALA A 18 -13.88 11.55 -0.38
C ALA A 18 -14.79 12.00 -1.54
N ASN A 19 -15.13 11.09 -2.46
CA ASN A 19 -16.03 11.40 -3.57
C ASN A 19 -17.49 11.63 -3.12
N VAL A 20 -17.95 10.89 -2.11
CA VAL A 20 -19.31 11.06 -1.56
C VAL A 20 -19.39 12.40 -0.82
N ILE A 21 -18.38 12.71 -0.01
CA ILE A 21 -18.26 14.01 0.68
C ILE A 21 -18.19 15.16 -0.33
N LEU A 22 -17.46 14.98 -1.44
CA LEU A 22 -17.37 15.99 -2.49
C LEU A 22 -18.74 16.26 -3.14
N LYS A 23 -19.48 15.21 -3.48
CA LYS A 23 -20.81 15.32 -4.09
C LYS A 23 -21.82 15.96 -3.14
N SER A 24 -21.86 15.54 -1.87
CA SER A 24 -22.75 16.13 -0.88
C SER A 24 -22.41 17.60 -0.59
N GLN A 25 -21.13 17.96 -0.54
CA GLN A 25 -20.72 19.36 -0.43
C GLN A 25 -21.14 20.19 -1.64
N GLN A 26 -21.09 19.62 -2.84
CA GLN A 26 -21.56 20.29 -4.06
C GLN A 26 -23.07 20.53 -4.03
N GLU A 27 -23.84 19.55 -3.54
CA GLU A 27 -25.30 19.68 -3.37
C GLU A 27 -25.67 20.73 -2.32
N ILE A 28 -24.94 20.82 -1.21
CA ILE A 28 -25.21 21.79 -0.12
C ILE A 28 -24.78 23.21 -0.50
N LEU A 29 -23.61 23.38 -1.12
CA LEU A 29 -23.04 24.72 -1.40
C LEU A 29 -23.50 25.31 -2.73
N GLY A 30 -24.03 24.50 -3.66
CA GLY A 30 -24.53 24.97 -4.96
C GLY A 30 -23.53 25.86 -5.71
N LYS A 31 -23.88 27.14 -5.90
CA LYS A 31 -23.04 28.13 -6.62
C LYS A 31 -21.78 28.57 -5.85
N ALA A 32 -21.77 28.47 -4.52
CA ALA A 32 -20.62 28.82 -3.68
C ALA A 32 -19.56 27.70 -3.63
N PHE A 33 -19.81 26.59 -4.33
CA PHE A 33 -18.91 25.46 -4.36
C PHE A 33 -17.67 25.76 -5.22
N TYR A 34 -16.50 25.93 -4.57
CA TYR A 34 -15.20 25.97 -5.24
C TYR A 34 -14.79 24.58 -5.74
N GLY A 35 -15.49 24.10 -6.76
CA GLY A 35 -15.37 22.74 -7.25
C GLY A 35 -13.98 22.38 -7.77
N GLU A 36 -13.23 23.35 -8.31
CA GLU A 36 -11.89 23.10 -8.83
C GLU A 36 -10.87 22.80 -7.72
N LYS A 37 -10.88 23.56 -6.62
CA LYS A 37 -10.01 23.32 -5.45
C LYS A 37 -10.33 21.99 -4.77
N MET A 38 -11.61 21.66 -4.63
CA MET A 38 -12.04 20.42 -3.99
C MET A 38 -11.78 19.18 -4.86
N LYS A 39 -11.99 19.28 -6.19
CA LYS A 39 -11.61 18.22 -7.14
C LYS A 39 -10.10 17.97 -7.14
N LYS A 40 -9.26 19.01 -7.05
CA LYS A 40 -7.80 18.88 -6.92
C LYS A 40 -7.43 18.11 -5.64
N LYS A 41 -8.03 18.44 -4.49
CA LYS A 41 -7.83 17.71 -3.22
C LYS A 41 -8.27 16.25 -3.31
N ALA A 42 -9.42 15.95 -3.92
CA ALA A 42 -9.90 14.58 -4.10
C ALA A 42 -8.98 13.75 -5.00
N LYS A 43 -8.48 14.32 -6.11
CA LYS A 43 -7.49 13.65 -6.99
C LYS A 43 -6.17 13.37 -6.27
N LEU A 44 -5.65 14.33 -5.52
CA LEU A 44 -4.44 14.17 -4.71
C LEU A 44 -4.59 13.02 -3.71
N CYS A 45 -5.74 12.97 -3.05
CA CYS A 45 -6.11 11.91 -2.10
C CYS A 45 -6.19 10.53 -2.78
N GLY A 46 -6.76 10.44 -3.99
CA GLY A 46 -6.81 9.22 -4.79
C GLY A 46 -5.43 8.71 -5.23
N LYS A 47 -4.54 9.61 -5.66
CA LYS A 47 -3.15 9.26 -6.03
C LYS A 47 -2.36 8.71 -4.84
N GLN A 48 -2.46 9.36 -3.68
CA GLN A 48 -1.86 8.85 -2.44
C GLN A 48 -2.35 7.45 -2.08
N LEU A 49 -3.62 7.14 -2.37
CA LEU A 49 -4.21 5.82 -2.10
C LEU A 49 -3.72 4.75 -3.09
N GLN A 50 -3.47 5.13 -4.34
CA GLN A 50 -2.81 4.26 -5.32
C GLN A 50 -1.34 4.02 -5.02
N GLU A 51 -0.63 4.95 -4.38
CA GLU A 51 0.78 4.79 -4.00
C GLU A 51 0.98 4.08 -2.64
N GLU A 52 0.07 4.23 -1.69
CA GLU A 52 0.11 3.50 -0.41
C GLU A 52 -0.14 1.98 -0.58
N LYS A 53 -1.03 1.60 -1.49
CA LYS A 53 -1.31 0.19 -1.79
C LYS A 53 -0.06 -0.62 -2.21
N PRO A 54 0.72 -0.20 -3.23
CA PRO A 54 1.92 -0.90 -3.66
C PRO A 54 3.02 -0.83 -2.60
N LYS A 55 3.16 0.27 -1.84
CA LYS A 55 4.10 0.31 -0.70
C LYS A 55 3.77 -0.73 0.38
N SER A 56 2.48 -0.89 0.71
CA SER A 56 2.04 -1.90 1.67
C SER A 56 2.19 -3.33 1.17
N GLN A 57 2.13 -3.54 -0.15
CA GLN A 57 2.31 -4.85 -0.77
C GLN A 57 3.80 -5.20 -0.81
N LEU A 58 4.64 -4.26 -1.26
CA LEU A 58 6.10 -4.37 -1.26
C LEU A 58 6.66 -4.72 0.13
N GLU A 59 6.15 -4.09 1.20
CA GLU A 59 6.56 -4.43 2.57
C GLU A 59 6.16 -5.84 2.99
N ARG A 60 4.97 -6.30 2.56
CA ARG A 60 4.50 -7.66 2.83
C ARG A 60 5.33 -8.70 2.08
N ASP A 61 5.61 -8.43 0.80
CA ASP A 61 6.43 -9.31 -0.03
C ASP A 61 7.85 -9.39 0.51
N ARG A 62 8.45 -8.27 0.93
CA ARG A 62 9.77 -8.24 1.60
C ARG A 62 9.79 -9.05 2.89
N LYS A 63 8.73 -8.99 3.71
CA LYS A 63 8.63 -9.80 4.93
C LYS A 63 8.50 -11.28 4.60
N ALA A 64 7.70 -11.64 3.61
CA ALA A 64 7.54 -13.02 3.15
C ALA A 64 8.87 -13.60 2.63
N SER A 65 9.61 -12.82 1.82
CA SER A 65 10.94 -13.23 1.33
C SER A 65 11.94 -13.45 2.46
N ARG A 66 11.95 -12.60 3.50
CA ARG A 66 12.81 -12.80 4.68
C ARG A 66 12.50 -14.10 5.41
N ILE A 67 11.21 -14.38 5.63
CA ILE A 67 10.76 -15.61 6.29
C ILE A 67 11.15 -16.84 5.46
N ALA A 68 10.98 -16.78 4.14
CA ALA A 68 11.35 -17.88 3.24
C ALA A 68 12.86 -18.16 3.27
N ILE A 69 13.70 -17.14 3.20
CA ILE A 69 15.17 -17.27 3.32
C ILE A 69 15.54 -17.89 4.67
N GLU A 70 14.96 -17.41 5.77
CA GLU A 70 15.23 -17.94 7.10
C GLU A 70 14.75 -19.39 7.25
N SER A 71 13.65 -19.76 6.60
CA SER A 71 13.18 -21.16 6.54
C SER A 71 14.16 -22.03 5.79
N ILE A 72 14.65 -21.61 4.62
CA ILE A 72 15.64 -22.35 3.81
C ILE A 72 16.89 -22.63 4.63
N LYS A 73 17.41 -21.62 5.35
CA LYS A 73 18.57 -21.77 6.25
C LYS A 73 18.37 -22.81 7.36
N ARG A 74 17.13 -23.00 7.83
CA ARG A 74 16.81 -23.93 8.91
C ARG A 74 16.59 -25.36 8.43
N THR A 75 16.07 -25.54 7.21
CA THR A 75 15.60 -26.84 6.73
C THR A 75 16.55 -27.53 5.75
N VAL A 76 17.46 -26.80 5.12
CA VAL A 76 18.32 -27.31 4.05
C VAL A 76 19.76 -27.47 4.56
N HIS A 77 20.47 -28.51 4.11
CA HIS A 77 21.91 -28.69 4.42
C HIS A 77 22.73 -27.48 3.94
N PHE A 78 23.82 -27.15 4.64
CA PHE A 78 24.57 -25.89 4.47
C PHE A 78 24.93 -25.54 3.02
N ASP A 79 25.42 -26.50 2.23
CA ASP A 79 25.80 -26.26 0.84
C ASP A 79 24.58 -26.07 -0.09
N ASP A 80 23.52 -26.84 0.14
CA ASP A 80 22.26 -26.75 -0.61
C ASP A 80 21.44 -25.50 -0.25
N ALA A 81 21.58 -25.00 0.98
CA ALA A 81 20.87 -23.82 1.47
C ALA A 81 21.31 -22.56 0.74
N LEU A 82 22.61 -22.42 0.46
CA LEU A 82 23.16 -21.30 -0.31
C LEU A 82 22.64 -21.30 -1.75
N GLN A 83 22.56 -22.47 -2.38
CA GLN A 83 22.02 -22.62 -3.73
C GLN A 83 20.52 -22.31 -3.77
N ALA A 84 19.75 -22.85 -2.81
CA ALA A 84 18.30 -22.62 -2.68
C ALA A 84 17.97 -21.13 -2.42
N GLU A 85 18.76 -20.44 -1.60
CA GLU A 85 18.63 -18.98 -1.41
C GLU A 85 18.87 -18.20 -2.69
N ARG A 86 19.90 -18.58 -3.46
CA ARG A 86 20.28 -17.90 -4.70
C ARG A 86 19.21 -18.08 -5.78
N GLU A 87 18.66 -19.28 -5.91
CA GLU A 87 17.55 -19.60 -6.81
C GLU A 87 16.28 -18.86 -6.40
N PHE A 88 15.95 -18.84 -5.10
CA PHE A 88 14.80 -18.09 -4.58
C PHE A 88 14.93 -16.59 -4.88
N LEU A 89 16.11 -15.99 -4.63
CA LEU A 89 16.39 -14.58 -4.95
C LEU A 89 16.28 -14.30 -6.45
N SER A 90 16.72 -15.23 -7.31
CA SER A 90 16.59 -15.11 -8.77
C SER A 90 15.13 -15.11 -9.22
N ILE A 91 14.29 -15.99 -8.66
CA ILE A 91 12.86 -16.10 -8.97
C ILE A 91 12.09 -14.83 -8.56
N ILE A 92 12.35 -14.30 -7.35
CA ILE A 92 11.69 -13.07 -6.88
C ILE A 92 12.25 -11.80 -7.57
N GLY A 93 13.51 -11.84 -8.03
CA GLY A 93 14.12 -10.77 -8.80
C GLY A 93 13.56 -10.66 -10.21
N ALA A 94 13.34 -11.81 -10.87
CA ALA A 94 12.77 -11.90 -12.21
C ALA A 94 11.29 -11.50 -12.29
N THR A 95 10.55 -11.59 -11.18
CA THR A 95 9.13 -11.20 -11.11
C THR A 95 8.90 -9.69 -10.99
N ASN A 96 9.95 -8.85 -10.91
CA ASN A 96 9.83 -7.37 -10.90
C ASN A 96 9.76 -6.72 -12.30
N ILE A 97 9.56 -7.49 -13.37
CA ILE A 97 9.31 -6.94 -14.72
C ILE A 97 7.80 -6.75 -14.88
N TRP A 98 7.18 -5.75 -14.24
CA TRP A 98 5.89 -5.13 -14.62
C TRP A 98 5.70 -3.79 -13.89
#